data_AF-X8CI74-F1
#
_entry.id   AF-X8CI74-F1
#
_cell.length_a   1.000
_cell.length_b   1.000
_cell.length_c   1.000
_cell.angle_alpha   90.00
_cell.angle_beta   90.00
_cell.angle_gamma   90.00
#
_symmetry.space_group_name_H-M   'P 1'
#
loop_
_entity.id
_entity.type
_entity.pdbx_description
1 polymer ?
#
loop_
_entity_poly.entity_id
_entity_poly.type
_entity_poly.pdbx_seq_one_letter_code
_entity_poly.pdbx_strand_id
1 'polypeptide(L)' 'MRLSQPDQQALTSHARIVRYGANEIVEHAGRVPDKMTFLLAGGVRLTATARDGTAVAVGGWTRARSWG' A
#
# COMPACT_ATOMS: atom_id res chain seq x y z
N MET A 1 -7.63 14.43 -4.34
CA MET A 1 -7.68 14.89 -2.94
C MET A 1 -6.28 14.71 -2.35
N ARG A 2 -5.73 15.74 -1.70
CA ARG A 2 -4.36 15.71 -1.14
C ARG A 2 -4.45 16.18 0.31
N LEU A 3 -3.91 15.40 1.23
CA LEU A 3 -4.00 15.69 2.66
C LEU A 3 -3.18 16.95 2.98
N SER A 4 -3.78 17.87 3.73
CA SER A 4 -3.06 19.03 4.26
C SER A 4 -2.06 18.60 5.33
N GLN A 5 -1.09 19.43 5.68
CA GLN A 5 -0.12 19.12 6.74
C GLN A 5 -0.79 18.85 8.11
N PRO A 6 -1.82 19.61 8.53
CA PRO A 6 -2.61 19.26 9.71
C PRO A 6 -3.27 17.88 9.64
N ASP A 7 -3.84 17.50 8.49
CA ASP A 7 -4.46 16.19 8.31
C ASP A 7 -3.43 15.05 8.43
N GLN A 8 -2.23 15.25 7.86
CA GLN A 8 -1.14 14.28 7.98
C GLN A 8 -0.67 14.13 9.43
N GLN A 9 -0.59 15.24 10.18
CA GLN A 9 -0.19 15.23 11.59
C GLN A 9 -1.24 14.52 12.45
N ALA A 10 -2.52 14.78 12.22
CA ALA A 10 -3.63 14.11 12.91
C ALA A 10 -3.62 12.58 12.68
N LEU A 11 -3.24 12.13 11.48
CA LEU A 11 -3.12 10.70 11.18
C LEU A 11 -2.01 10.00 11.95
N THR A 12 -0.97 10.73 12.38
CA THR A 12 0.19 10.13 13.06
C THR A 12 -0.22 9.45 14.38
N SER A 13 -1.18 10.04 15.09
CA SER A 13 -1.75 9.53 16.35
C SER A 13 -2.52 8.22 16.19
N HIS A 14 -3.01 7.93 14.98
CA HIS A 14 -3.85 6.77 14.66
C HIS A 14 -3.16 5.77 13.73
N ALA A 15 -1.95 6.09 13.27
CA ALA A 15 -1.18 5.25 12.37
C ALA A 15 -0.32 4.25 13.14
N ARG A 16 -0.10 3.08 12.54
CA ARG A 16 0.90 2.10 12.98
C ARG A 16 1.87 1.81 11.85
N ILE A 17 3.14 1.63 12.18
CA ILE A 17 4.14 1.15 11.22
C ILE A 17 4.10 -0.37 11.23
N VAL A 18 3.85 -0.96 10.07
CA VAL A 18 3.88 -2.42 9.85
C VAL A 18 4.99 -2.73 8.85
N ARG A 19 5.73 -3.81 9.09
CA ARG A 19 6.76 -4.31 8.17
C ARG A 19 6.23 -5.57 7.51
N TYR A 20 6.37 -5.62 6.19
CA TYR A 20 6.02 -6.78 5.37
C TYR A 20 7.29 -7.42 4.83
N GLY A 21 7.35 -8.75 4.86
CA GLY A 21 8.39 -9.54 4.23
C GLY A 21 8.26 -9.55 2.70
N ALA A 22 9.29 -10.08 2.03
CA ALA A 22 9.22 -10.27 0.59
C ALA A 22 8.08 -11.24 0.24
N ASN A 23 7.25 -10.86 -0.74
CA ASN A 23 6.07 -11.60 -1.19
C ASN A 23 4.97 -11.77 -0.14
N GLU A 24 5.05 -11.08 1.00
CA GLU A 24 3.95 -11.05 1.95
C GLU A 24 2.77 -10.25 1.38
N ILE A 25 1.56 -10.76 1.56
CA ILE A 25 0.35 -10.13 1.07
C ILE A 25 0.03 -8.93 1.96
N VAL A 26 0.12 -7.73 1.38
CA VAL A 26 -0.24 -6.47 2.07
C VAL A 26 -1.76 -6.32 2.14
N GLU A 27 -2.47 -6.63 1.05
CA GLU A 27 -3.93 -6.55 0.94
C GLU A 27 -4.43 -7.63 -0.02
N HIS A 28 -5.66 -8.12 0.20
CA HIS A 28 -6.28 -9.11 -0.67
C HIS A 28 -7.18 -8.45 -1.72
N ALA A 29 -7.00 -8.84 -2.98
CA ALA A 29 -7.89 -8.41 -4.06
C ALA A 29 -9.35 -8.81 -3.77
N GLY A 30 -10.28 -7.91 -4.11
CA GLY A 30 -11.72 -8.12 -3.90
C GLY A 30 -12.22 -7.86 -2.48
N ARG A 31 -11.33 -7.54 -1.52
CA ARG A 31 -11.75 -7.04 -0.20
C ARG A 31 -11.74 -5.51 -0.16
N VAL A 32 -12.76 -4.93 0.47
CA VAL A 32 -12.75 -3.53 0.87
C VAL A 32 -11.77 -3.42 2.05
N PRO A 33 -10.70 -2.62 1.95
CA PRO A 33 -9.73 -2.50 3.05
C PRO A 33 -10.36 -1.84 4.27
N ASP A 34 -10.11 -2.39 5.46
CA ASP A 34 -10.53 -1.79 6.73
C ASP A 34 -9.68 -0.55 7.09
N LYS A 35 -8.50 -0.40 6.46
CA LYS A 35 -7.52 0.65 6.73
C LYS A 35 -6.84 1.09 5.44
N MET A 36 -6.37 2.34 5.44
CA MET A 36 -5.57 2.87 4.34
C MET A 36 -4.08 2.62 4.60
N THR A 37 -3.38 2.04 3.63
CA THR A 37 -1.96 1.70 3.73
C THR A 37 -1.12 2.63 2.85
N PHE A 38 -0.07 3.22 3.42
CA PHE A 38 0.91 4.06 2.73
C PHE A 38 2.30 3.42 2.75
N LEU A 39 3.00 3.46 1.62
CA LEU A 39 4.36 2.91 1.52
C LEU A 39 5.39 3.91 2.04
N LEU A 40 5.99 3.58 3.19
CA LEU A 40 7.08 4.37 3.77
C LEU A 40 8.44 3.98 3.21
N ALA A 41 8.66 2.73 2.82
CA ALA A 41 9.91 2.26 2.22
C ALA A 41 9.68 0.99 1.39
N GLY A 42 10.55 0.76 0.40
CA GLY A 42 10.48 -0.39 -0.49
C GLY A 42 9.48 -0.21 -1.64
N GLY A 43 8.92 -1.33 -2.09
CA GLY A 43 7.91 -1.36 -3.14
C GLY A 43 6.98 -2.54 -3.01
N VAL A 44 5.84 -2.44 -3.69
CA VAL A 44 4.82 -3.49 -3.76
C VAL A 44 4.49 -3.79 -5.21
N ARG A 45 4.10 -5.03 -5.46
CA ARG A 45 3.55 -5.48 -6.74
C ARG A 45 2.05 -5.57 -6.60
N LEU A 46 1.33 -5.00 -7.56
CA LEU A 46 -0.11 -5.21 -7.67
C LEU A 46 -0.35 -6.43 -8.57
N THR A 47 -1.13 -7.38 -8.06
CA THR A 47 -1.53 -8.58 -8.79
C THR A 47 -3.05 -8.63 -8.95
N ALA A 48 -3.51 -9.06 -10.11
CA ALA A 48 -4.89 -9.45 -10.35
C ALA A 48 -4.99 -10.97 -10.47
N THR A 49 -6.12 -11.53 -10.06
CA THR A 49 -6.40 -12.95 -10.27
C THR A 49 -6.93 -13.15 -11.69
N ALA A 50 -6.22 -13.94 -12.50
CA ALA A 50 -6.67 -14.33 -13.84
C ALA A 50 -7.82 -15.35 -13.74
N ARG A 51 -8.48 -15.63 -14.89
CA ARG A 51 -9.63 -16.56 -14.94
C ARG A 51 -9.29 -17.98 -14.50
N ASP A 52 -8.03 -18.39 -14.65
CA ASP A 52 -7.52 -19.70 -14.23
C ASP A 52 -7.10 -19.74 -12.74
N GLY A 53 -7.30 -18.64 -12.00
CA GLY A 53 -6.94 -18.52 -10.58
C GLY A 53 -5.50 -18.09 -10.34
N THR A 54 -4.68 -17.89 -11.38
CA THR A 54 -3.29 -17.47 -11.21
C THR A 54 -3.18 -15.98 -10.87
N ALA A 55 -2.18 -15.61 -10.06
CA ALA A 55 -1.88 -14.21 -9.77
C ALA A 55 -0.99 -13.61 -10.87
N VAL A 56 -1.49 -12.59 -11.58
CA VAL A 56 -0.79 -11.91 -12.66
C VAL A 56 -0.41 -10.51 -12.22
N ALA A 57 0.85 -10.12 -12.43
CA ALA A 57 1.32 -8.77 -12.14
C ALA A 57 0.67 -7.77 -13.10
N VAL A 58 -0.06 -6.79 -12.55
CA VAL A 58 -0.74 -5.74 -13.33
C VAL A 58 -0.17 -4.34 -13.06
N GLY A 59 0.74 -4.23 -12.10
CA GLY A 59 1.43 -2.98 -11.80
C GLY A 59 2.33 -3.10 -10.58
N GLY A 60 2.84 -1.96 -10.14
CA GLY A 60 3.63 -1.89 -8.93
C GLY A 60 3.83 -0.44 -8.50
N TRP A 61 4.04 -0.27 -7.20
CA TRP A 61 4.35 1.02 -6.60
C TRP A 61 5.69 0.88 -5.91
N THR A 62 6.65 1.71 -6.28
CA THR A 62 7.83 1.97 -5.46
C THR A 62 7.63 3.29 -4.76
N ARG A 63 8.21 3.48 -3.57
CA ARG A 63 8.33 4.84 -3.03
C ARG A 63 9.03 5.71 -4.08
N ALA A 64 8.38 6.77 -4.54
CA ALA A 64 9.02 7.80 -5.36
C ALA A 64 10.06 8.52 -4.49
N ARG A 65 11.26 8.76 -5.05
CA ARG A 65 12.28 9.58 -4.38
C ARG A 65 11.76 11.03 -4.26
N SER A 66 12.11 11.63 -3.12
CA SER A 66 11.93 13.02 -2.65
C SER A 66 10.51 13.50 -2.25
N TRP A 67 10.32 13.64 -0.94
CA TRP A 67 9.90 14.91 -0.35
C TRP A 67 11.12 15.45 0.40
N GLY A 68 11.68 16.55 -0.11
CA GLY A 68 12.48 17.50 0.66
C GLY A 68 11.61 18.72 0.93
#